data_AF-A0A6N0HV95-F1
#
_entry.id   AF-A0A6N0HV95-F1
#
_cell.length_a   1.000
_cell.length_b   1.000
_cell.length_c   1.000
_cell.angle_alpha   90.00
_cell.angle_beta   90.00
_cell.angle_gamma   90.00
#
_symmetry.space_group_name_H-M   'P 1'
#
loop_
_entity.id
_entity.type
_entity.pdbx_description
1 polymer ?
#
loop_
_entity_poly.entity_id
_entity_poly.type
_entity_poly.pdbx_seq_one_letter_code
_entity_poly.pdbx_strand_id
1 'polypeptide(L)'
;MKMLSQVQTPLRLLSLVLLPLISQPLYAETDAQLLDELELIAARGEPALAARLLERVDPATGVGSSMWLEWQWQHLDRLASEQQWQELMALSDAMIKQGAEASAQLLQLRVKAFLALNKPQLARAELQRLIWLSLEGTDSDRVQLFRQQVIESYLQEARFDDARAAMVRYQQDYNDESYQWRLVAAETLLRSGRFGALEPLLAQTEGESFELLQMLAALRSGSRSPTLIWSDALAVSEREGVKSPRHFLGVAVEAAQRSNDLSGLTTALERYLALDDEQSSFFNYHSNDLWQAYQTYGEVIANGAQLLIGQDSEWLTEAQRLRETAPLESRALYASVLLNAKAEMHQQNAHTAFARMVGEIPEAMTLLKRLYLDRTHISDIKRLPESVRYQLVEAGMAQADSALLDLIVELETAPEGVVKIDWQLARAESLLSIKRNDSAVSELWLVVDSDESLDEQQFGQVMALLGQMRVLGQWQVAIQMQRQLIENSVQPERLQQLRFGLADLYRGAGMNEQAAISYLALARPGADGVLEPSAWIAALEAAEALQAAGLSEDAVTLYQRLHDATSDPLRRQLIERQLGS
;
A
#
# COMPACT_ATOMS: atom_id res chain seq x y z
N MET A 1 -27.03 59.71 -0.61
CA MET A 1 -26.44 60.58 0.44
C MET A 1 -25.66 59.65 1.37
N LYS A 2 -24.37 59.34 1.16
CA LYS A 2 -23.14 60.14 1.32
C LYS A 2 -22.98 60.82 2.70
N MET A 3 -22.04 60.29 3.50
CA MET A 3 -20.98 60.92 4.34
C MET A 3 -20.73 60.01 5.57
N LEU A 4 -19.59 59.32 5.77
CA LEU A 4 -18.18 59.72 6.02
C LEU A 4 -17.96 60.73 7.17
N SER A 5 -17.36 60.26 8.28
CA SER A 5 -16.23 60.88 9.05
C SER A 5 -16.11 60.17 10.41
N GLN A 6 -15.08 59.36 10.70
CA GLN A 6 -13.71 59.73 11.13
C GLN A 6 -13.58 60.69 12.34
N VAL A 7 -13.01 60.12 13.41
CA VAL A 7 -11.92 60.61 14.30
C VAL A 7 -12.14 61.89 15.13
N GLN A 8 -12.07 61.78 16.47
CA GLN A 8 -11.01 62.37 17.32
C GLN A 8 -11.21 62.05 18.82
N THR A 9 -10.08 61.78 19.48
CA THR A 9 -9.84 61.52 20.91
C THR A 9 -10.19 62.71 21.82
N PRO A 10 -10.19 62.51 23.16
CA PRO A 10 -9.06 63.08 23.89
C PRO A 10 -8.46 62.17 24.96
N LEU A 11 -7.13 62.27 24.99
CA LEU A 11 -6.16 61.81 25.97
C LEU A 11 -6.39 62.51 27.33
N ARG A 12 -6.45 61.77 28.45
CA ARG A 12 -5.87 62.22 29.74
C ARG A 12 -5.30 61.05 30.52
N LEU A 13 -3.98 61.12 30.63
CA LEU A 13 -3.07 60.37 31.48
C LEU A 13 -3.51 60.33 32.95
N LEU A 14 -3.46 59.16 33.56
CA LEU A 14 -2.92 59.01 34.91
C LEU A 14 -2.32 57.61 35.08
N SER A 15 -1.00 57.63 35.19
CA SER A 15 -0.08 56.55 35.42
C SER A 15 -0.28 55.90 36.79
N LEU A 16 -0.43 54.57 36.82
CA LEU A 16 -0.14 53.77 38.00
C LEU A 16 0.72 52.57 37.60
N VAL A 17 1.90 52.57 38.21
CA VAL A 17 3.07 51.71 38.04
C VAL A 17 2.70 50.22 38.11
N LEU A 18 2.95 49.49 37.02
CA LEU A 18 3.01 48.03 36.99
C LEU A 18 4.48 47.63 37.00
N LEU A 19 4.93 47.11 38.15
CA LEU A 19 6.21 46.41 38.30
C LEU A 19 6.16 45.09 37.50
N PRO A 20 7.13 44.81 36.62
CA PRO A 20 7.27 43.49 36.03
C PRO A 20 8.01 42.58 37.02
N LEU A 21 7.28 41.65 37.63
CA LEU A 21 7.89 40.49 38.29
C LEU A 21 8.31 39.50 37.20
N ILE A 22 9.57 39.66 36.77
CA ILE A 22 10.54 38.60 36.46
C ILE A 22 9.90 37.25 36.09
N SER A 23 9.63 37.04 34.81
CA SER A 23 9.62 35.71 34.21
C SER A 23 11.08 35.23 34.14
N GLN A 24 11.50 34.39 35.08
CA GLN A 24 12.72 33.61 34.90
C GLN A 24 12.47 32.53 33.82
N PRO A 25 13.40 32.32 32.87
CA PRO A 25 13.36 31.15 32.01
C PRO A 25 13.75 29.94 32.86
N LEU A 26 12.82 29.02 33.11
CA LEU A 26 13.13 27.72 33.67
C LEU A 26 13.56 26.79 32.52
N TYR A 27 14.80 26.31 32.60
CA TYR A 27 15.43 25.26 31.79
C TYR A 27 15.66 25.57 30.29
N ALA A 28 16.75 26.28 30.02
CA ALA A 28 17.60 25.91 28.89
C ALA A 28 18.45 24.71 29.34
N GLU A 29 18.03 23.50 29.02
CA GLU A 29 18.98 22.40 28.87
C GLU A 29 19.99 22.84 27.81
N THR A 30 21.27 22.90 28.16
CA THR A 30 22.31 23.28 27.21
C THR A 30 22.40 22.22 26.12
N ASP A 31 22.39 22.63 24.85
CA ASP A 31 22.55 21.79 23.66
C ASP A 31 23.71 20.77 23.75
N ALA A 32 24.70 21.02 24.60
CA ALA A 32 25.81 20.11 24.89
C ALA A 32 25.41 18.81 25.63
N GLN A 33 24.39 18.82 26.48
CA GLN A 33 23.92 17.62 27.21
C GLN A 33 23.07 16.70 26.33
N LEU A 34 22.33 17.27 25.37
CA LEU A 34 21.57 16.52 24.37
C LEU A 34 22.51 15.75 23.41
N LEU A 35 23.69 16.31 23.16
CA LEU A 35 24.75 15.74 22.33
C LEU A 35 25.45 14.54 23.01
N ASP A 36 25.71 14.62 24.33
CA ASP A 36 26.27 13.50 25.11
C ASP A 36 25.26 12.33 25.24
N GLU A 37 23.96 12.60 25.31
CA GLU A 37 22.91 11.55 25.30
C GLU A 37 22.74 10.88 23.93
N LEU A 38 22.92 11.63 22.84
CA LEU A 38 22.87 11.09 21.46
C LEU A 38 24.04 10.13 21.16
N GLU A 39 25.25 10.40 21.67
CA GLU A 39 26.40 9.48 21.56
C GLU A 39 26.13 8.12 22.25
N LEU A 40 25.42 8.15 23.38
CA LEU A 40 25.15 6.96 24.19
C LEU A 40 24.02 6.07 23.62
N ILE A 41 23.10 6.67 22.87
CA ILE A 41 21.99 5.99 22.16
C ILE A 41 22.47 5.42 20.81
N ALA A 42 23.34 6.14 20.09
CA ALA A 42 23.95 5.67 18.85
C ALA A 42 24.86 4.44 19.07
N ALA A 43 25.58 4.39 20.20
CA ALA A 43 26.39 3.23 20.60
C ALA A 43 25.56 1.96 20.91
N ARG A 44 24.23 2.05 20.99
CA ARG A 44 23.32 0.95 21.37
C ARG A 44 22.46 0.40 20.22
N GLY A 45 22.58 0.95 19.01
CA GLY A 45 21.97 0.36 17.81
C GLY A 45 20.46 0.56 17.65
N GLU A 46 19.89 1.66 18.17
CA GLU A 46 18.45 1.99 18.12
C GLU A 46 18.17 3.21 17.18
N PRO A 47 18.22 3.04 15.85
CA PRO A 47 18.25 4.15 14.87
C PRO A 47 16.92 4.92 14.73
N ALA A 48 15.78 4.29 14.96
CA ALA A 48 14.46 4.93 14.79
C ALA A 48 14.12 5.93 15.91
N LEU A 49 14.64 5.70 17.11
CA LEU A 49 14.45 6.59 18.26
C LEU A 49 15.35 7.82 18.18
N ALA A 50 16.58 7.66 17.69
CA ALA A 50 17.48 8.76 17.39
C ALA A 50 16.89 9.73 16.35
N ALA A 51 16.24 9.19 15.31
CA ALA A 51 15.57 10.00 14.27
C ALA A 51 14.45 10.89 14.83
N ARG A 52 13.64 10.38 15.77
CA ARG A 52 12.54 11.14 16.40
C ARG A 52 13.01 12.22 17.37
N LEU A 53 14.16 12.02 18.01
CA LEU A 53 14.71 12.99 18.97
C LEU A 53 15.44 14.15 18.25
N LEU A 54 15.99 13.91 17.06
CA LEU A 54 16.66 14.90 16.22
C LEU A 54 15.71 15.85 15.47
N GLU A 55 14.46 15.47 15.23
CA GLU A 55 13.43 16.39 14.68
C GLU A 55 13.12 17.58 15.61
N ARG A 56 13.59 17.54 16.87
CA ARG A 56 13.43 18.61 17.86
C ARG A 56 14.60 19.59 17.94
N VAL A 57 15.70 19.32 17.24
CA VAL A 57 16.88 20.20 17.21
C VAL A 57 16.81 21.08 15.96
N ASP A 58 16.85 22.40 16.15
CA ASP A 58 16.79 23.37 15.05
C ASP A 58 18.02 23.21 14.14
N PRO A 59 17.86 22.92 12.83
CA PRO A 59 18.98 22.77 11.91
C PRO A 59 19.82 24.06 11.75
N ALA A 60 19.36 25.21 12.25
CA ALA A 60 20.08 26.48 12.15
C ALA A 60 21.37 26.57 13.01
N THR A 61 21.55 25.75 14.04
CA THR A 61 22.69 25.88 14.99
C THR A 61 23.92 25.02 14.65
N GLY A 62 23.89 24.21 13.59
CA GLY A 62 24.99 23.29 13.23
C GLY A 62 25.28 23.09 11.73
N VAL A 63 24.74 23.93 10.85
CA VAL A 63 24.95 23.86 9.39
C VAL A 63 26.45 23.94 9.06
N GLY A 64 26.99 22.90 8.41
CA GLY A 64 28.38 22.85 7.94
C GLY A 64 29.39 22.23 8.92
N SER A 65 28.96 21.73 10.08
CA SER A 65 29.80 20.87 10.93
C SER A 65 30.00 19.49 10.28
N SER A 66 31.14 18.84 10.51
CA SER A 66 31.44 17.49 9.98
C SER A 66 30.41 16.45 10.44
N MET A 67 29.96 16.57 11.69
CA MET A 67 28.96 15.69 12.30
C MET A 67 27.57 15.80 11.67
N TRP A 68 27.14 17.03 11.31
CA TRP A 68 25.90 17.21 10.56
C TRP A 68 25.98 16.54 9.19
N LEU A 69 27.11 16.67 8.49
CA LEU A 69 27.29 16.07 7.17
C LEU A 69 27.30 14.53 7.25
N GLU A 70 28.00 13.95 8.23
CA GLU A 70 28.00 12.50 8.50
C GLU A 70 26.60 11.95 8.78
N TRP A 71 25.79 12.67 9.55
CA TRP A 71 24.40 12.27 9.80
C TRP A 71 23.54 12.29 8.53
N GLN A 72 23.65 13.34 7.73
CA GLN A 72 22.92 13.43 6.45
C GLN A 72 23.28 12.28 5.50
N TRP A 73 24.55 11.85 5.49
CA TRP A 73 24.98 10.67 4.74
C TRP A 73 24.31 9.38 5.21
N GLN A 74 24.25 9.14 6.52
CA GLN A 74 23.54 7.98 7.06
C GLN A 74 22.06 7.98 6.68
N HIS A 75 21.43 9.16 6.68
CA HIS A 75 20.04 9.29 6.25
C HIS A 75 19.89 9.01 4.76
N LEU A 76 20.75 9.56 3.89
CA LEU A 76 20.74 9.25 2.46
C LEU A 76 20.95 7.76 2.19
N ASP A 77 21.86 7.10 2.91
CA ASP A 77 22.12 5.66 2.77
C ASP A 77 20.89 4.83 3.20
N ARG A 78 20.22 5.21 4.29
CA ARG A 78 18.95 4.60 4.71
C ARG A 78 17.89 4.76 3.62
N LEU A 79 17.64 5.98 3.15
CA LEU A 79 16.65 6.27 2.10
C LEU A 79 16.96 5.49 0.81
N ALA A 80 18.24 5.35 0.45
CA ALA A 80 18.66 4.56 -0.70
C ALA A 80 18.36 3.06 -0.50
N SER A 81 18.60 2.53 0.70
CA SER A 81 18.31 1.12 1.03
C SER A 81 16.81 0.80 1.06
N GLU A 82 15.99 1.75 1.47
CA GLU A 82 14.53 1.66 1.49
C GLU A 82 13.88 2.05 0.14
N GLN A 83 14.70 2.38 -0.87
CA GLN A 83 14.26 2.82 -2.19
C GLN A 83 13.34 4.05 -2.17
N GLN A 84 13.47 4.89 -1.15
CA GLN A 84 12.73 6.14 -0.98
C GLN A 84 13.34 7.26 -1.84
N TRP A 85 13.33 7.08 -3.17
CA TRP A 85 14.07 7.91 -4.12
C TRP A 85 13.63 9.38 -4.15
N GLN A 86 12.34 9.66 -3.92
CA GLN A 86 11.82 11.03 -3.92
C GLN A 86 12.34 11.83 -2.71
N GLU A 87 12.32 11.22 -1.53
CA GLU A 87 12.79 11.82 -0.28
C GLU A 87 14.31 11.98 -0.30
N LEU A 88 15.04 10.98 -0.84
CA LEU A 88 16.47 11.08 -1.07
C LEU A 88 16.82 12.29 -1.96
N MET A 89 16.07 12.49 -3.04
CA MET A 89 16.28 13.64 -3.92
C MET A 89 16.03 14.96 -3.20
N ALA A 90 14.93 15.09 -2.44
CA ALA A 90 14.63 16.28 -1.66
C ALA A 90 15.72 16.60 -0.64
N LEU A 91 16.21 15.58 0.08
CA LEU A 91 17.28 15.72 1.06
C LEU A 91 18.60 16.12 0.42
N SER A 92 19.01 15.45 -0.65
CA SER A 92 20.25 15.78 -1.36
C SER A 92 20.24 17.19 -1.97
N ASP A 93 19.10 17.65 -2.50
CA ASP A 93 18.93 19.03 -2.96
C ASP A 93 19.03 20.04 -1.81
N ALA A 94 18.46 19.72 -0.64
CA ALA A 94 18.57 20.55 0.55
C ALA A 94 20.02 20.65 1.04
N MET A 95 20.75 19.54 1.08
CA MET A 95 22.17 19.51 1.46
C MET A 95 23.02 20.42 0.56
N ILE A 96 22.85 20.32 -0.77
CA ILE A 96 23.59 21.15 -1.74
C ILE A 96 23.24 22.64 -1.56
N LYS A 97 21.95 22.98 -1.37
CA LYS A 97 21.52 24.37 -1.11
C LYS A 97 22.10 24.93 0.19
N GLN A 98 22.34 24.08 1.17
CA GLN A 98 22.94 24.42 2.46
C GLN A 98 24.48 24.41 2.42
N GLY A 99 25.09 24.23 1.24
CA GLY A 99 26.51 24.39 1.02
C GLY A 99 27.32 23.09 1.05
N ALA A 100 26.68 21.92 1.14
CA ALA A 100 27.39 20.65 0.97
C ALA A 100 27.97 20.55 -0.44
N GLU A 101 29.21 20.07 -0.54
CA GLU A 101 29.85 19.83 -1.83
C GLU A 101 29.14 18.69 -2.57
N ALA A 102 28.97 18.84 -3.88
CA ALA A 102 28.45 17.79 -4.76
C ALA A 102 29.52 16.71 -5.00
N SER A 103 29.88 15.99 -3.95
CA SER A 103 30.91 14.94 -3.98
C SER A 103 30.51 13.81 -4.94
N ALA A 104 31.51 13.05 -5.42
CA ALA A 104 31.26 11.91 -6.31
C ALA A 104 30.26 10.89 -5.71
N GLN A 105 30.32 10.66 -4.39
CA GLN A 105 29.38 9.79 -3.70
C GLN A 105 27.93 10.33 -3.77
N LEU A 106 27.75 11.65 -3.62
CA LEU A 106 26.43 12.27 -3.59
C LEU A 106 25.82 12.23 -4.98
N LEU A 107 26.63 12.57 -5.98
CA LEU A 107 26.27 12.49 -7.39
C LEU A 107 25.87 11.07 -7.79
N GLN A 108 26.58 10.04 -7.30
CA GLN A 108 26.24 8.64 -7.59
C GLN A 108 24.89 8.23 -7.00
N LEU A 109 24.59 8.62 -5.75
CA LEU A 109 23.27 8.39 -5.15
C LEU A 109 22.17 9.12 -5.92
N ARG A 110 22.40 10.37 -6.31
CA ARG A 110 21.46 11.15 -7.14
C ARG A 110 21.23 10.51 -8.50
N VAL A 111 22.26 10.00 -9.17
CA VAL A 111 22.10 9.27 -10.45
C VAL A 111 21.21 8.05 -10.26
N LYS A 112 21.43 7.23 -9.23
CA LYS A 112 20.58 6.07 -8.94
C LYS A 112 19.13 6.50 -8.73
N ALA A 113 18.90 7.53 -7.92
CA ALA A 113 17.56 8.06 -7.69
C ALA A 113 16.93 8.63 -8.97
N PHE A 114 17.68 9.34 -9.82
CA PHE A 114 17.16 9.85 -11.10
C PHE A 114 16.79 8.73 -12.06
N LEU A 115 17.59 7.67 -12.18
CA LEU A 115 17.28 6.52 -13.02
C LEU A 115 16.05 5.77 -12.49
N ALA A 116 15.93 5.60 -11.17
CA ALA A 116 14.76 4.97 -10.54
C ALA A 116 13.48 5.82 -10.69
N LEU A 117 13.60 7.15 -10.70
CA LEU A 117 12.49 8.08 -10.90
C LEU A 117 12.17 8.36 -12.38
N ASN A 118 12.76 7.60 -13.31
CA ASN A 118 12.60 7.78 -14.76
C ASN A 118 12.90 9.22 -15.22
N LYS A 119 14.00 9.81 -14.70
CA LYS A 119 14.54 11.13 -15.09
C LYS A 119 15.92 11.01 -15.76
N PRO A 120 16.03 10.28 -16.87
CA PRO A 120 17.31 9.91 -17.50
C PRO A 120 18.15 11.10 -17.99
N GLN A 121 17.55 12.23 -18.39
CA GLN A 121 18.33 13.41 -18.80
C GLN A 121 19.13 14.01 -17.64
N LEU A 122 18.52 14.06 -16.45
CA LEU A 122 19.18 14.56 -15.24
C LEU A 122 20.25 13.59 -14.76
N ALA A 123 19.97 12.28 -14.83
CA ALA A 123 20.98 11.25 -14.57
C ALA A 123 22.21 11.43 -15.47
N ARG A 124 22.03 11.65 -16.79
CA ARG A 124 23.16 11.89 -17.71
C ARG A 124 23.96 13.14 -17.41
N ALA A 125 23.31 14.23 -16.98
CA ALA A 125 24.01 15.45 -16.62
C ALA A 125 24.97 15.23 -15.43
N GLU A 126 24.54 14.48 -14.42
CA GLU A 126 25.38 14.14 -13.26
C GLU A 126 26.42 13.06 -13.61
N LEU A 127 26.06 12.07 -14.44
CA LEU A 127 27.00 11.06 -14.95
C LEU A 127 28.13 11.68 -15.76
N GLN A 128 27.84 12.70 -16.57
CA GLN A 128 28.88 13.43 -17.31
C GLN A 128 29.89 14.05 -16.34
N ARG A 129 29.43 14.69 -15.26
CA ARG A 129 30.30 15.26 -14.22
C ARG A 129 31.12 14.16 -13.53
N LEU A 130 30.47 13.06 -13.15
CA LEU A 130 31.14 11.91 -12.52
C LEU A 130 32.24 11.32 -13.40
N ILE A 131 32.01 11.18 -14.71
CA ILE A 131 33.02 10.70 -15.66
C ILE A 131 34.20 11.68 -15.73
N TRP A 132 33.96 12.99 -15.83
CA TRP A 132 35.03 13.98 -15.84
C TRP A 132 35.86 13.97 -14.54
N LEU A 133 35.21 13.93 -13.38
CA LEU A 133 35.88 13.90 -12.08
C LEU A 133 36.70 12.62 -11.86
N SER A 134 36.23 11.47 -12.38
CA SER A 134 36.91 10.18 -12.21
C SER A 134 38.06 9.94 -13.19
N LEU A 135 38.07 10.64 -14.34
CA LEU A 135 39.21 10.62 -15.27
C LEU A 135 40.47 11.26 -14.67
N GLU A 136 40.33 12.17 -13.71
CA GLU A 136 41.46 12.80 -13.02
C GLU A 136 42.09 11.90 -11.94
N GLY A 137 41.33 10.90 -11.44
CA GLY A 137 41.69 10.07 -10.29
C GLY A 137 42.17 8.65 -10.60
N THR A 138 42.22 8.22 -11.87
CA THR A 138 42.63 6.85 -12.29
C THR A 138 41.73 5.70 -11.80
N ASP A 139 40.43 5.93 -11.60
CA ASP A 139 39.46 4.89 -11.19
C ASP A 139 38.69 4.33 -12.40
N SER A 140 39.35 3.45 -13.16
CA SER A 140 38.82 2.89 -14.42
C SER A 140 37.50 2.14 -14.25
N ASP A 141 37.35 1.41 -13.14
CA ASP A 141 36.18 0.56 -12.88
C ASP A 141 34.93 1.41 -12.60
N ARG A 142 35.09 2.55 -11.91
CA ARG A 142 33.98 3.51 -11.72
C ARG A 142 33.57 4.18 -13.02
N VAL A 143 34.53 4.59 -13.86
CA VAL A 143 34.23 5.17 -15.18
C VAL A 143 33.46 4.17 -16.04
N GLN A 144 33.83 2.89 -15.98
CA GLN A 144 33.14 1.80 -16.66
C GLN A 144 31.68 1.71 -16.21
N LEU A 145 31.41 1.65 -14.90
CA LEU A 145 30.05 1.63 -14.35
C LEU A 145 29.24 2.86 -14.78
N PHE A 146 29.81 4.07 -14.71
CA PHE A 146 29.11 5.29 -15.13
C PHE A 146 28.74 5.27 -16.61
N ARG A 147 29.60 4.72 -17.48
CA ARG A 147 29.30 4.58 -18.91
C ARG A 147 28.19 3.56 -19.17
N GLN A 148 28.09 2.49 -18.38
CA GLN A 148 26.94 1.57 -18.43
C GLN A 148 25.64 2.32 -18.08
N GLN A 149 25.64 3.11 -17.01
CA GLN A 149 24.48 3.92 -16.59
C GLN A 149 24.09 4.98 -17.63
N VAL A 150 25.06 5.50 -18.41
CA VAL A 150 24.75 6.37 -19.57
C VAL A 150 23.96 5.61 -20.64
N ILE A 151 24.34 4.37 -20.94
CA ILE A 151 23.61 3.52 -21.91
C ILE A 151 22.19 3.26 -21.41
N GLU A 152 22.04 2.83 -20.14
CA GLU A 152 20.73 2.59 -19.50
C GLU A 152 19.82 3.82 -19.58
N SER A 153 20.37 5.01 -19.32
CA SER A 153 19.58 6.25 -19.40
C SER A 153 19.05 6.54 -20.82
N TYR A 154 19.78 6.18 -21.87
CA TYR A 154 19.30 6.34 -23.25
C TYR A 154 18.21 5.30 -23.57
N LEU A 155 18.33 4.09 -23.03
CA LEU A 155 17.30 3.05 -23.16
C LEU A 155 15.98 3.49 -22.51
N GLN A 156 16.03 4.10 -21.32
CA GLN A 156 14.84 4.64 -20.62
C GLN A 156 14.12 5.73 -21.44
N GLU A 157 14.82 6.50 -22.28
CA GLU A 157 14.23 7.51 -23.17
C GLU A 157 13.81 6.98 -24.53
N ALA A 158 13.89 5.66 -24.76
CA ALA A 158 13.72 5.06 -26.07
C ALA A 158 14.66 5.63 -27.16
N ARG A 159 15.82 6.18 -26.78
CA ARG A 159 16.84 6.71 -27.70
C ARG A 159 17.82 5.60 -28.11
N PHE A 160 17.29 4.59 -28.78
CA PHE A 160 18.00 3.33 -29.02
C PHE A 160 19.27 3.47 -29.88
N ASP A 161 19.29 4.39 -30.84
CA ASP A 161 20.48 4.64 -31.65
C ASP A 161 21.61 5.29 -30.84
N ASP A 162 21.27 6.20 -29.93
CA ASP A 162 22.25 6.84 -29.03
C ASP A 162 22.76 5.85 -27.99
N ALA A 163 21.87 5.02 -27.43
CA ALA A 163 22.24 3.91 -26.55
C ALA A 163 23.23 2.97 -27.26
N ARG A 164 22.95 2.60 -28.51
CA ARG A 164 23.84 1.77 -29.33
C ARG A 164 25.18 2.44 -29.61
N ALA A 165 25.20 3.73 -29.92
CA ALA A 165 26.45 4.46 -30.16
C ALA A 165 27.33 4.47 -28.89
N ALA A 166 26.71 4.74 -27.73
CA ALA A 166 27.38 4.68 -26.43
C ALA A 166 27.87 3.25 -26.11
N MET A 167 27.06 2.24 -26.40
CA MET A 167 27.38 0.82 -26.23
C MET A 167 28.59 0.38 -27.08
N VAL A 168 28.63 0.74 -28.36
CA VAL A 168 29.77 0.45 -29.24
C VAL A 168 31.04 1.12 -28.73
N ARG A 169 30.94 2.38 -28.27
CA ARG A 169 32.10 3.08 -27.71
C ARG A 169 32.60 2.41 -26.44
N TYR A 170 31.69 2.01 -25.57
CA TYR A 170 32.01 1.25 -24.36
C TYR A 170 32.74 -0.06 -24.69
N GLN A 171 32.22 -0.86 -25.64
CA GLN A 171 32.85 -2.12 -26.04
C GLN A 171 34.28 -1.90 -26.56
N GLN A 172 34.52 -0.83 -27.32
CA GLN A 172 35.86 -0.49 -27.83
C GLN A 172 36.83 -0.12 -26.72
N ASP A 173 36.35 0.58 -25.70
CA ASP A 173 37.18 1.08 -24.61
C ASP A 173 37.52 -0.02 -23.57
N TYR A 174 36.61 -0.96 -23.30
CA TYR A 174 36.74 -1.93 -22.19
C TYR A 174 36.79 -3.40 -22.58
N ASN A 175 36.29 -3.76 -23.78
CA ASN A 175 36.07 -5.15 -24.20
C ASN A 175 35.45 -6.05 -23.10
N ASP A 176 34.44 -5.53 -22.42
CA ASP A 176 33.76 -6.22 -21.32
C ASP A 176 33.02 -7.46 -21.86
N GLU A 177 33.14 -8.57 -21.15
CA GLU A 177 32.47 -9.83 -21.46
C GLU A 177 31.61 -10.35 -20.30
N SER A 178 31.45 -9.54 -19.25
CA SER A 178 30.66 -9.90 -18.07
C SER A 178 29.20 -10.15 -18.43
N TYR A 179 28.54 -11.00 -17.63
CA TYR A 179 27.13 -11.34 -17.80
C TYR A 179 26.23 -10.08 -17.83
N GLN A 180 26.47 -9.15 -16.90
CA GLN A 180 25.69 -7.92 -16.77
C GLN A 180 25.81 -7.04 -18.02
N TRP A 181 27.04 -6.88 -18.53
CA TRP A 181 27.25 -6.14 -19.76
C TRP A 181 26.60 -6.80 -20.98
N ARG A 182 26.76 -8.13 -21.13
CA ARG A 182 26.13 -8.87 -22.24
C ARG A 182 24.62 -8.69 -22.24
N LEU A 183 23.99 -8.61 -21.05
CA LEU A 183 22.56 -8.38 -20.93
C LEU A 183 22.16 -6.97 -21.43
N VAL A 184 22.84 -5.92 -20.96
CA VAL A 184 22.59 -4.54 -21.41
C VAL A 184 22.85 -4.37 -22.91
N ALA A 185 23.92 -4.98 -23.42
CA ALA A 185 24.25 -4.97 -24.84
C ALA A 185 23.19 -5.69 -25.67
N ALA A 186 22.72 -6.85 -25.23
CA ALA A 186 21.67 -7.60 -25.90
C ALA A 186 20.35 -6.80 -25.90
N GLU A 187 19.93 -6.25 -24.77
CA GLU A 187 18.74 -5.40 -24.71
C GLU A 187 18.86 -4.19 -25.65
N THR A 188 20.02 -3.53 -25.69
CA THR A 188 20.28 -2.40 -26.59
C THR A 188 20.17 -2.80 -28.06
N LEU A 189 20.75 -3.94 -28.45
CA LEU A 189 20.66 -4.47 -29.81
C LEU A 189 19.22 -4.87 -30.17
N LEU A 190 18.48 -5.46 -29.23
CA LEU A 190 17.09 -5.86 -29.44
C LEU A 190 16.20 -4.64 -29.66
N ARG A 191 16.32 -3.62 -28.80
CA ARG A 191 15.52 -2.39 -28.89
C ARG A 191 15.89 -1.51 -30.08
N SER A 192 17.16 -1.54 -30.53
CA SER A 192 17.59 -0.88 -31.77
C SER A 192 17.29 -1.68 -33.04
N GLY A 193 16.60 -2.82 -32.93
CA GLY A 193 16.17 -3.64 -34.07
C GLY A 193 17.33 -4.35 -34.80
N ARG A 194 18.48 -4.54 -34.15
CA ARG A 194 19.67 -5.18 -34.73
C ARG A 194 19.75 -6.66 -34.38
N PHE A 195 18.72 -7.41 -34.78
CA PHE A 195 18.54 -8.82 -34.42
C PHE A 195 19.69 -9.73 -34.88
N GLY A 196 20.29 -9.47 -36.05
CA GLY A 196 21.42 -10.28 -36.53
C GLY A 196 22.70 -10.13 -35.69
N ALA A 197 22.85 -9.03 -34.94
CA ALA A 197 23.99 -8.83 -34.05
C ALA A 197 23.80 -9.47 -32.66
N LEU A 198 22.57 -9.91 -32.35
CA LEU A 198 22.23 -10.59 -31.10
C LEU A 198 22.69 -12.04 -31.07
N GLU A 199 22.55 -12.77 -32.18
CA GLU A 199 22.90 -14.20 -32.24
C GLU A 199 24.30 -14.53 -31.69
N PRO A 200 25.40 -13.88 -32.11
CA PRO A 200 26.73 -14.18 -31.57
C PRO A 200 26.87 -13.80 -30.09
N LEU A 201 26.14 -12.78 -29.63
CA LEU A 201 26.17 -12.33 -28.24
C LEU A 201 25.42 -13.31 -27.31
N LEU A 202 24.34 -13.90 -27.80
CA LEU A 202 23.45 -14.79 -27.05
C LEU A 202 23.88 -16.26 -27.10
N ALA A 203 24.72 -16.67 -28.06
CA ALA A 203 25.07 -18.08 -28.31
C ALA A 203 25.89 -18.77 -27.20
N GLN A 204 26.43 -18.03 -26.23
CA GLN A 204 27.32 -18.57 -25.19
C GLN A 204 26.90 -18.16 -23.78
N THR A 205 25.64 -17.80 -23.57
CA THR A 205 25.18 -17.30 -22.27
C THR A 205 23.83 -17.90 -21.92
N GLU A 206 23.82 -18.62 -20.81
CA GLU A 206 22.63 -19.24 -20.24
C GLU A 206 22.00 -18.32 -19.20
N GLY A 207 20.68 -18.38 -19.06
CA GLY A 207 19.93 -17.61 -18.08
C GLY A 207 18.56 -17.22 -18.60
N GLU A 208 17.61 -17.06 -17.67
CA GLU A 208 16.22 -16.73 -17.98
C GLU A 208 16.09 -15.45 -18.84
N SER A 209 16.86 -14.40 -18.51
CA SER A 209 16.87 -13.16 -19.27
C SER A 209 17.44 -13.33 -20.69
N PHE A 210 18.43 -14.21 -20.87
CA PHE A 210 19.00 -14.50 -22.19
C PHE A 210 18.04 -15.36 -23.03
N GLU A 211 17.37 -16.34 -22.42
CA GLU A 211 16.32 -17.14 -23.05
C GLU A 211 15.17 -16.24 -23.57
N LEU A 212 14.70 -15.30 -22.74
CA LEU A 212 13.71 -14.28 -23.11
C LEU A 212 14.17 -13.46 -24.33
N LEU A 213 15.40 -12.92 -24.30
CA LEU A 213 15.95 -12.11 -25.37
C LEU A 213 16.15 -12.90 -26.67
N GLN A 214 16.52 -14.19 -26.58
CA GLN A 214 16.62 -15.09 -27.72
C GLN A 214 15.25 -15.31 -28.38
N MET A 215 14.21 -15.58 -27.59
CA MET A 215 12.85 -15.74 -28.11
C MET A 215 12.35 -14.46 -28.78
N LEU A 216 12.56 -13.30 -28.15
CA LEU A 216 12.20 -12.00 -28.73
C LEU A 216 12.98 -11.70 -30.01
N ALA A 217 14.29 -11.94 -30.03
CA ALA A 217 15.12 -11.74 -31.22
C ALA A 217 14.67 -12.64 -32.37
N ALA A 218 14.38 -13.91 -32.09
CA ALA A 218 13.90 -14.86 -33.10
C ALA A 218 12.51 -14.49 -33.63
N LEU A 219 11.60 -14.05 -32.74
CA LEU A 219 10.25 -13.62 -33.10
C LEU A 219 10.28 -12.37 -33.97
N ARG A 220 11.06 -11.36 -33.55
CA ARG A 220 11.10 -10.05 -34.19
C ARG A 220 11.88 -10.05 -35.50
N SER A 221 12.92 -10.87 -35.60
CA SER A 221 13.65 -11.11 -36.86
C SER A 221 12.90 -11.99 -37.85
N GLY A 222 11.91 -12.76 -37.38
CA GLY A 222 11.22 -13.77 -38.17
C GLY A 222 12.05 -15.03 -38.44
N SER A 223 13.13 -15.26 -37.69
CA SER A 223 13.99 -16.45 -37.86
C SER A 223 13.34 -17.74 -37.35
N ARG A 224 12.34 -17.65 -36.46
CA ARG A 224 11.52 -18.77 -35.99
C ARG A 224 10.03 -18.45 -36.15
N SER A 225 9.21 -19.50 -36.35
CA SER A 225 7.75 -19.37 -36.51
C SER A 225 7.12 -18.77 -35.24
N PRO A 226 6.24 -17.75 -35.35
CA PRO A 226 5.54 -17.19 -34.20
C PRO A 226 4.74 -18.24 -33.41
N THR A 227 4.12 -19.21 -34.08
CA THR A 227 3.36 -20.28 -33.41
C THR A 227 4.22 -21.19 -32.53
N LEU A 228 5.47 -21.47 -32.93
CA LEU A 228 6.41 -22.24 -32.12
C LEU A 228 6.93 -21.43 -30.94
N ILE A 229 7.19 -20.13 -31.14
CA ILE A 229 7.62 -19.25 -30.06
C ILE A 229 6.50 -19.09 -29.03
N TRP A 230 5.25 -18.99 -29.47
CA TRP A 230 4.09 -18.95 -28.57
C TRP A 230 4.06 -20.18 -27.65
N SER A 231 4.18 -21.39 -28.21
CA SER A 231 4.15 -22.62 -27.40
C SER A 231 5.35 -22.73 -26.47
N ASP A 232 6.56 -22.37 -26.95
CA ASP A 232 7.78 -22.41 -26.13
C ASP A 232 7.69 -21.42 -24.97
N ALA A 233 7.25 -20.19 -25.24
CA ALA A 233 7.13 -19.15 -24.22
C ALA A 233 6.08 -19.53 -23.16
N LEU A 234 4.97 -20.15 -23.56
CA LEU A 234 3.98 -20.67 -22.63
C LEU A 234 4.56 -21.78 -21.74
N ALA A 235 5.25 -22.75 -22.34
CA ALA A 235 5.88 -23.84 -21.61
C ALA A 235 6.96 -23.33 -20.63
N VAL A 236 7.75 -22.32 -21.00
CA VAL A 236 8.70 -21.70 -20.09
C VAL A 236 7.99 -20.98 -18.96
N SER A 237 6.88 -20.26 -19.22
CA SER A 237 6.13 -19.59 -18.16
C SER A 237 5.54 -20.53 -17.11
N GLU A 238 5.27 -21.79 -17.47
CA GLU A 238 4.74 -22.84 -16.57
C GLU A 238 5.85 -23.67 -15.90
N ARG A 239 7.12 -23.47 -16.28
CA ARG A 239 8.25 -24.23 -15.74
C ARG A 239 8.49 -23.85 -14.27
N GLU A 240 8.61 -24.86 -13.42
CA GLU A 240 8.93 -24.67 -12.00
C GLU A 240 10.27 -23.92 -11.82
N GLY A 241 10.28 -22.92 -10.93
CA GLY A 241 11.46 -22.13 -10.60
C GLY A 241 11.78 -20.95 -11.53
N VAL A 242 10.93 -20.65 -12.52
CA VAL A 242 11.03 -19.43 -13.33
C VAL A 242 10.68 -18.22 -12.48
N LYS A 243 11.54 -17.20 -12.50
CA LYS A 243 11.40 -16.02 -11.62
C LYS A 243 10.43 -14.98 -12.17
N SER A 244 10.35 -14.85 -13.50
CA SER A 244 9.53 -13.84 -14.17
C SER A 244 8.65 -14.47 -15.25
N PRO A 245 7.69 -15.34 -14.89
CA PRO A 245 6.81 -16.02 -15.85
C PRO A 245 6.02 -15.04 -16.73
N ARG A 246 5.65 -13.86 -16.23
CA ARG A 246 4.94 -12.83 -17.01
C ARG A 246 5.75 -12.29 -18.17
N HIS A 247 7.08 -12.28 -18.10
CA HIS A 247 7.93 -11.85 -19.22
C HIS A 247 7.77 -12.79 -20.41
N PHE A 248 7.76 -14.11 -20.18
CA PHE A 248 7.53 -15.10 -21.22
C PHE A 248 6.10 -15.07 -21.74
N LEU A 249 5.11 -14.84 -20.87
CA LEU A 249 3.73 -14.62 -21.33
C LEU A 249 3.62 -13.38 -22.23
N GLY A 250 4.39 -12.32 -21.98
CA GLY A 250 4.47 -11.16 -22.87
C GLY A 250 5.02 -11.51 -24.27
N VAL A 251 5.99 -12.42 -24.34
CA VAL A 251 6.47 -12.99 -25.62
C VAL A 251 5.36 -13.78 -26.31
N ALA A 252 4.63 -14.62 -25.57
CA ALA A 252 3.50 -15.37 -26.11
C ALA A 252 2.42 -14.43 -26.68
N VAL A 253 2.09 -13.33 -26.00
CA VAL A 253 1.16 -12.31 -26.53
C VAL A 253 1.67 -11.75 -27.87
N GLU A 254 2.93 -11.29 -27.94
CA GLU A 254 3.50 -10.74 -29.19
C GLU A 254 3.52 -11.81 -30.30
N ALA A 255 3.79 -13.06 -29.95
CA ALA A 255 3.83 -14.17 -30.89
C ALA A 255 2.45 -14.49 -31.48
N ALA A 256 1.41 -14.56 -30.63
CA ALA A 256 0.03 -14.78 -31.06
C ALA A 256 -0.49 -13.66 -31.95
N GLN A 257 -0.14 -12.39 -31.64
CA GLN A 257 -0.47 -11.25 -32.49
C GLN A 257 0.15 -11.40 -33.90
N ARG A 258 1.42 -11.81 -33.98
CA ARG A 258 2.13 -12.00 -35.26
C ARG A 258 1.59 -13.17 -36.09
N SER A 259 1.08 -14.23 -35.44
CA SER A 259 0.41 -15.34 -36.14
C SER A 259 -1.08 -15.10 -36.40
N ASN A 260 -1.65 -13.99 -35.95
CA ASN A 260 -3.08 -13.72 -35.97
C ASN A 260 -3.91 -14.86 -35.30
N ASP A 261 -3.36 -15.44 -34.23
CA ASP A 261 -4.01 -16.49 -33.44
C ASP A 261 -4.81 -15.84 -32.30
N LEU A 262 -6.11 -15.65 -32.51
CA LEU A 262 -6.98 -15.00 -31.53
C LEU A 262 -7.17 -15.82 -30.24
N SER A 263 -7.17 -17.15 -30.35
CA SER A 263 -7.31 -18.04 -29.20
C SER A 263 -6.04 -18.00 -28.35
N GLY A 264 -4.88 -18.13 -28.99
CA GLY A 264 -3.58 -18.01 -28.35
C GLY A 264 -3.33 -16.62 -27.74
N LEU A 265 -3.81 -15.56 -28.41
CA LEU A 265 -3.72 -14.18 -27.93
C LEU A 265 -4.53 -13.99 -26.65
N THR A 266 -5.80 -14.41 -26.68
CA THR A 266 -6.70 -14.27 -25.52
C THR A 266 -6.18 -15.07 -24.33
N THR A 267 -5.72 -16.30 -24.56
CA THR A 267 -5.12 -17.15 -23.52
C THR A 267 -3.87 -16.52 -22.89
N ALA A 268 -2.95 -16.01 -23.73
CA ALA A 268 -1.72 -15.40 -23.24
C ALA A 268 -1.99 -14.11 -22.46
N LEU A 269 -2.96 -13.30 -22.89
CA LEU A 269 -3.39 -12.09 -22.18
C LEU A 269 -4.08 -12.39 -20.85
N GLU A 270 -4.96 -13.39 -20.78
CA GLU A 270 -5.58 -13.85 -19.52
C GLU A 270 -4.50 -14.15 -18.48
N ARG A 271 -3.52 -14.98 -18.86
CA ARG A 271 -2.44 -15.40 -17.97
C ARG A 271 -1.49 -14.25 -17.64
N TYR A 272 -1.13 -13.42 -18.61
CA TYR A 272 -0.27 -12.25 -18.40
C TYR A 272 -0.89 -11.27 -17.40
N LEU A 273 -2.20 -11.06 -17.47
CA LEU A 273 -2.93 -10.16 -16.59
C LEU A 273 -3.37 -10.83 -15.28
N ALA A 274 -3.23 -12.14 -15.12
CA ALA A 274 -3.47 -12.81 -13.84
C ALA A 274 -2.27 -12.72 -12.87
N LEU A 275 -1.05 -12.50 -13.39
CA LEU A 275 0.16 -12.41 -12.57
C LEU A 275 0.46 -11.01 -12.05
N ASP A 276 0.86 -10.88 -10.78
CA ASP A 276 1.20 -9.61 -10.11
C ASP A 276 2.71 -9.32 -9.98
N ASP A 277 3.53 -10.02 -10.76
CA ASP A 277 4.97 -9.79 -10.86
C ASP A 277 5.32 -8.52 -11.65
N GLU A 278 6.60 -8.12 -11.56
CA GLU A 278 7.13 -6.91 -12.17
C GLU A 278 6.78 -6.82 -13.66
N GLN A 279 6.32 -5.65 -14.08
CA GLN A 279 6.06 -5.39 -15.49
C GLN A 279 7.36 -5.40 -16.27
N SER A 280 7.35 -6.11 -17.40
CA SER A 280 8.47 -6.09 -18.33
C SER A 280 8.64 -4.71 -18.95
N SER A 281 9.88 -4.24 -19.05
CA SER A 281 10.21 -3.07 -19.88
C SER A 281 9.98 -3.30 -21.38
N PHE A 282 9.69 -4.53 -21.81
CA PHE A 282 9.39 -4.89 -23.21
C PHE A 282 7.89 -4.90 -23.54
N PHE A 283 7.02 -5.03 -22.54
CA PHE A 283 5.60 -5.30 -22.72
C PHE A 283 4.77 -4.39 -21.83
N ASN A 284 3.73 -3.79 -22.39
CA ASN A 284 2.83 -2.90 -21.66
C ASN A 284 1.38 -3.24 -22.01
N TYR A 285 0.96 -4.47 -21.66
CA TYR A 285 -0.40 -4.95 -21.90
C TYR A 285 -1.28 -4.68 -20.69
N HIS A 286 -2.52 -4.27 -20.95
CA HIS A 286 -3.51 -3.88 -19.94
C HIS A 286 -4.84 -4.59 -20.19
N SER A 287 -5.79 -4.39 -19.28
CA SER A 287 -7.14 -4.94 -19.38
C SER A 287 -7.86 -4.63 -20.70
N ASN A 288 -7.62 -3.46 -21.31
CA ASN A 288 -8.15 -3.12 -22.64
C ASN A 288 -7.73 -4.08 -23.75
N ASP A 289 -6.47 -4.51 -23.73
CA ASP A 289 -5.95 -5.43 -24.75
C ASP A 289 -6.68 -6.76 -24.66
N LEU A 290 -6.99 -7.21 -23.43
CA LEU A 290 -7.74 -8.43 -23.20
C LEU A 290 -9.24 -8.26 -23.52
N TRP A 291 -9.88 -7.15 -23.15
CA TRP A 291 -11.27 -6.87 -23.55
C TRP A 291 -11.44 -6.87 -25.06
N GLN A 292 -10.51 -6.23 -25.78
CA GLN A 292 -10.49 -6.24 -27.24
C GLN A 292 -10.26 -7.64 -27.82
N ALA A 293 -9.34 -8.42 -27.22
CA ALA A 293 -9.08 -9.80 -27.65
C ALA A 293 -10.32 -10.69 -27.49
N TYR A 294 -10.99 -10.62 -26.33
CA TYR A 294 -12.25 -11.33 -26.10
C TYR A 294 -13.32 -10.93 -27.10
N GLN A 295 -13.53 -9.64 -27.32
CA GLN A 295 -14.54 -9.17 -28.26
C GLN A 295 -14.29 -9.71 -29.67
N THR A 296 -13.04 -9.57 -30.15
CA THR A 296 -12.65 -10.00 -31.49
C THR A 296 -12.78 -11.51 -31.64
N TYR A 297 -12.37 -12.28 -30.62
CA TYR A 297 -12.47 -13.74 -30.65
C TYR A 297 -13.93 -14.21 -30.55
N GLY A 298 -14.72 -13.61 -29.67
CA GLY A 298 -16.15 -13.89 -29.49
C GLY A 298 -16.95 -13.63 -30.77
N GLU A 299 -16.65 -12.56 -31.50
CA GLU A 299 -17.24 -12.29 -32.81
C GLU A 299 -16.94 -13.39 -33.84
N VAL A 300 -15.71 -13.91 -33.88
CA VAL A 300 -15.34 -15.02 -34.76
C VAL A 300 -16.12 -16.30 -34.40
N ILE A 301 -16.24 -16.60 -33.11
CA ILE A 301 -17.00 -17.76 -32.61
C ILE A 301 -18.48 -17.62 -32.97
N ALA A 302 -19.08 -16.46 -32.69
CA ALA A 302 -20.48 -16.19 -32.98
C ALA A 302 -20.79 -16.26 -34.48
N ASN A 303 -19.92 -15.71 -35.33
CA ASN A 303 -20.04 -15.83 -36.79
C ASN A 303 -19.96 -17.29 -37.25
N GLY A 304 -19.05 -18.08 -36.68
CA GLY A 304 -18.97 -19.53 -36.93
C GLY A 304 -20.24 -20.28 -36.55
N ALA A 305 -20.92 -19.84 -35.49
CA ALA A 305 -22.21 -20.35 -35.03
C ALA A 305 -23.43 -19.71 -35.72
N GLN A 306 -23.23 -18.83 -36.72
CA GLN A 306 -24.28 -18.13 -37.47
C GLN A 306 -25.18 -17.23 -36.62
N LEU A 307 -24.66 -16.69 -35.52
CA LEU A 307 -25.38 -15.78 -34.64
C LEU A 307 -25.30 -14.35 -35.17
N LEU A 308 -26.44 -13.64 -35.20
CA LEU A 308 -26.49 -12.25 -35.65
C LEU A 308 -26.25 -11.28 -34.48
N ILE A 309 -25.64 -10.14 -34.79
CA ILE A 309 -25.47 -9.04 -33.83
C ILE A 309 -26.84 -8.54 -33.36
N GLY A 310 -27.03 -8.45 -32.04
CA GLY A 310 -28.29 -8.06 -31.41
C GLY A 310 -29.20 -9.23 -31.00
N GLN A 311 -28.84 -10.48 -31.33
CA GLN A 311 -29.47 -11.68 -30.78
C GLN A 311 -28.84 -12.09 -29.43
N ASP A 312 -28.79 -11.15 -28.49
CA ASP A 312 -28.04 -11.28 -27.23
C ASP A 312 -28.40 -12.57 -26.45
N SER A 313 -29.66 -13.00 -26.50
CA SER A 313 -30.12 -14.26 -25.88
C SER A 313 -29.54 -15.52 -26.52
N GLU A 314 -29.33 -15.52 -27.83
CA GLU A 314 -28.75 -16.66 -28.55
C GLU A 314 -27.24 -16.76 -28.27
N TRP A 315 -26.56 -15.61 -28.21
CA TRP A 315 -25.15 -15.52 -27.81
C TRP A 315 -24.94 -16.03 -26.38
N LEU A 316 -25.79 -15.63 -25.43
CA LEU A 316 -25.74 -16.12 -24.04
C LEU A 316 -25.98 -17.63 -23.97
N THR A 317 -26.90 -18.15 -24.78
CA THR A 317 -27.22 -19.59 -24.83
C THR A 317 -26.02 -20.39 -25.36
N GLU A 318 -25.39 -19.91 -26.43
CA GLU A 318 -24.20 -20.55 -27.00
C GLU A 318 -23.01 -20.47 -26.05
N ALA A 319 -22.79 -19.32 -25.41
CA ALA A 319 -21.78 -19.17 -24.36
C ALA A 319 -21.98 -20.20 -23.24
N GLN A 320 -23.21 -20.35 -22.74
CA GLN A 320 -23.54 -21.34 -21.72
C GLN A 320 -23.30 -22.78 -22.18
N ARG A 321 -23.61 -23.10 -23.44
CA ARG A 321 -23.37 -24.43 -24.03
C ARG A 321 -21.89 -24.78 -24.08
N LEU A 322 -21.05 -23.79 -24.39
CA LEU A 322 -19.60 -23.95 -24.52
C LEU A 322 -18.87 -23.97 -23.17
N ARG A 323 -19.52 -23.59 -22.07
CA ARG A 323 -18.89 -23.40 -20.75
C ARG A 323 -17.94 -24.53 -20.33
N GLU A 324 -18.39 -25.78 -20.44
CA GLU A 324 -17.63 -26.94 -19.96
C GLU A 324 -16.65 -27.48 -21.01
N THR A 325 -16.98 -27.38 -22.30
CA THR A 325 -16.20 -28.00 -23.38
C THR A 325 -15.16 -27.07 -23.99
N ALA A 326 -15.40 -25.77 -23.92
CA ALA A 326 -14.66 -24.70 -24.57
C ALA A 326 -14.73 -23.42 -23.71
N PRO A 327 -14.11 -23.43 -22.51
CA PRO A 327 -14.30 -22.36 -21.52
C PRO A 327 -13.81 -20.99 -21.98
N LEU A 328 -12.75 -20.94 -22.80
CA LEU A 328 -12.20 -19.68 -23.33
C LEU A 328 -13.19 -19.06 -24.33
N GLU A 329 -13.75 -19.87 -25.23
CA GLU A 329 -14.76 -19.45 -26.20
C GLU A 329 -16.03 -18.95 -25.50
N SER A 330 -16.45 -19.66 -24.45
CA SER A 330 -17.57 -19.26 -23.61
C SER A 330 -17.33 -17.89 -22.95
N ARG A 331 -16.14 -17.67 -22.34
CA ARG A 331 -15.75 -16.36 -21.80
C ARG A 331 -15.74 -15.27 -22.85
N ALA A 332 -15.20 -15.54 -24.04
CA ALA A 332 -15.17 -14.59 -25.14
C ALA A 332 -16.58 -14.19 -25.60
N LEU A 333 -17.51 -15.13 -25.71
CA LEU A 333 -18.92 -14.82 -26.03
C LEU A 333 -19.61 -14.02 -24.93
N TYR A 334 -19.43 -14.37 -23.65
CA TYR A 334 -19.96 -13.56 -22.54
C TYR A 334 -19.37 -12.14 -22.54
N ALA A 335 -18.07 -12.00 -22.79
CA ALA A 335 -17.41 -10.72 -22.94
C ALA A 335 -17.97 -9.89 -24.12
N SER A 336 -18.26 -10.52 -25.26
CA SER A 336 -18.90 -9.82 -26.38
C SER A 336 -20.30 -9.34 -26.03
N VAL A 337 -21.10 -10.13 -25.31
CA VAL A 337 -22.45 -9.74 -24.87
C VAL A 337 -22.39 -8.63 -23.83
N LEU A 338 -21.54 -8.72 -22.80
CA LEU A 338 -21.48 -7.69 -21.75
C LEU A 338 -21.06 -6.32 -22.32
N LEU A 339 -20.19 -6.29 -23.34
CA LEU A 339 -19.71 -5.05 -23.95
C LEU A 339 -20.72 -4.43 -24.92
N ASN A 340 -21.57 -5.23 -25.59
CA ASN A 340 -22.37 -4.78 -26.74
C ASN A 340 -23.88 -4.91 -26.59
N ALA A 341 -24.37 -5.69 -25.61
CA ALA A 341 -25.81 -5.92 -25.45
C ALA A 341 -26.54 -4.62 -25.20
N LYS A 342 -27.74 -4.47 -25.77
CA LYS A 342 -28.55 -3.25 -25.59
C LYS A 342 -29.44 -3.32 -24.35
N ALA A 343 -29.87 -4.53 -24.00
CA ALA A 343 -30.69 -4.76 -22.84
C ALA A 343 -29.79 -4.91 -21.60
N GLU A 344 -30.03 -4.07 -20.60
CA GLU A 344 -29.31 -4.10 -19.32
C GLU A 344 -29.33 -5.49 -18.67
N MET A 345 -30.46 -6.18 -18.73
CA MET A 345 -30.59 -7.56 -18.23
C MET A 345 -29.59 -8.53 -18.90
N HIS A 346 -29.37 -8.43 -20.21
CA HIS A 346 -28.41 -9.28 -20.92
C HIS A 346 -26.97 -8.93 -20.58
N GLN A 347 -26.66 -7.64 -20.45
CA GLN A 347 -25.35 -7.19 -19.95
C GLN A 347 -25.08 -7.72 -18.55
N GLN A 348 -26.07 -7.63 -17.64
CA GLN A 348 -25.92 -8.09 -16.25
C GLN A 348 -25.72 -9.61 -16.17
N ASN A 349 -26.49 -10.39 -16.92
CA ASN A 349 -26.33 -11.84 -17.00
C ASN A 349 -24.95 -12.23 -17.54
N ALA A 350 -24.48 -11.54 -18.58
CA ALA A 350 -23.17 -11.76 -19.17
C ALA A 350 -22.03 -11.43 -18.19
N HIS A 351 -22.12 -10.31 -17.47
CA HIS A 351 -21.16 -9.94 -16.43
C HIS A 351 -21.05 -11.00 -15.34
N THR A 352 -22.18 -11.47 -14.81
CA THR A 352 -22.20 -12.48 -13.75
C THR A 352 -21.63 -13.82 -14.21
N ALA A 353 -22.01 -14.27 -15.41
CA ALA A 353 -21.48 -15.51 -15.97
C ALA A 353 -19.98 -15.41 -16.28
N PHE A 354 -19.56 -14.30 -16.89
CA PHE A 354 -18.16 -14.02 -17.20
C PHE A 354 -17.29 -13.99 -15.93
N ALA A 355 -17.69 -13.21 -14.92
CA ALA A 355 -16.92 -13.08 -13.67
C ALA A 355 -16.79 -14.42 -12.93
N ARG A 356 -17.85 -15.24 -12.94
CA ARG A 356 -17.81 -16.60 -12.40
C ARG A 356 -16.80 -17.47 -13.13
N MET A 357 -16.81 -17.46 -14.46
CA MET A 357 -15.87 -18.27 -15.26
C MET A 357 -14.43 -17.80 -15.15
N VAL A 358 -14.19 -16.48 -15.09
CA VAL A 358 -12.84 -15.96 -14.80
C VAL A 358 -12.41 -16.39 -13.40
N GLY A 359 -13.33 -16.43 -12.43
CA GLY A 359 -13.13 -16.94 -11.08
C GLY A 359 -12.62 -18.39 -10.98
N GLU A 360 -12.75 -19.18 -12.05
CA GLU A 360 -12.29 -20.57 -12.12
C GLU A 360 -10.84 -20.71 -12.64
N ILE A 361 -10.21 -19.61 -13.08
CA ILE A 361 -8.83 -19.57 -13.61
C ILE A 361 -7.82 -19.43 -12.45
N PRO A 362 -6.59 -19.96 -12.57
CA PRO A 362 -5.49 -19.62 -11.67
C PRO A 362 -5.31 -18.10 -11.55
N GLU A 363 -5.03 -17.63 -10.33
CA GLU A 363 -4.84 -16.20 -10.02
C GLU A 363 -6.00 -15.28 -10.48
N ALA A 364 -7.22 -15.84 -10.58
CA ALA A 364 -8.41 -15.18 -11.09
C ALA A 364 -8.69 -13.81 -10.47
N MET A 365 -8.39 -13.62 -9.18
CA MET A 365 -8.71 -12.38 -8.50
C MET A 365 -7.90 -11.19 -9.01
N THR A 366 -6.61 -11.39 -9.27
CA THR A 366 -5.75 -10.36 -9.88
C THR A 366 -6.30 -9.96 -11.25
N LEU A 367 -6.73 -10.96 -12.04
CA LEU A 367 -7.32 -10.74 -13.34
C LEU A 367 -8.65 -9.98 -13.26
N LEU A 368 -9.57 -10.41 -12.38
CA LEU A 368 -10.85 -9.74 -12.15
C LEU A 368 -10.64 -8.29 -11.71
N LYS A 369 -9.72 -8.04 -10.78
CA LYS A 369 -9.37 -6.69 -10.34
C LYS A 369 -8.95 -5.81 -11.51
N ARG A 370 -8.02 -6.26 -12.35
CA ARG A 370 -7.55 -5.51 -13.53
C ARG A 370 -8.67 -5.29 -14.55
N LEU A 371 -9.50 -6.30 -14.81
CA LEU A 371 -10.60 -6.19 -15.77
C LEU A 371 -11.70 -5.21 -15.32
N TYR A 372 -11.98 -5.15 -14.02
CA TYR A 372 -13.11 -4.39 -13.47
C TYR A 372 -12.73 -3.05 -12.84
N LEU A 373 -11.51 -2.87 -12.33
CA LEU A 373 -11.09 -1.65 -11.64
C LEU A 373 -10.14 -0.77 -12.46
N ASP A 374 -9.42 -1.31 -13.46
CA ASP A 374 -8.59 -0.47 -14.35
C ASP A 374 -9.51 0.33 -15.29
N ARG A 375 -9.80 1.56 -14.88
CA ARG A 375 -10.81 2.50 -15.42
C ARG A 375 -10.77 2.74 -16.93
N THR A 376 -11.24 1.80 -17.72
CA THR A 376 -11.08 1.90 -19.18
C THR A 376 -12.29 1.43 -19.99
N HIS A 377 -12.97 0.32 -19.64
CA HIS A 377 -14.25 -0.08 -20.27
C HIS A 377 -15.46 -0.01 -19.33
N ILE A 378 -15.24 -0.25 -18.04
CA ILE A 378 -16.29 -0.20 -17.01
C ILE A 378 -16.10 1.11 -16.27
N SER A 379 -16.66 2.18 -16.84
CA SER A 379 -16.47 3.55 -16.34
C SER A 379 -17.25 3.82 -15.06
N ASP A 380 -18.26 3.01 -14.78
CA ASP A 380 -19.15 3.15 -13.64
C ASP A 380 -19.34 1.82 -12.93
N ILE A 381 -18.65 1.67 -11.80
CA ILE A 381 -18.77 0.55 -10.87
C ILE A 381 -20.24 0.27 -10.49
N LYS A 382 -21.10 1.29 -10.48
CA LYS A 382 -22.53 1.12 -10.16
C LYS A 382 -23.28 0.28 -11.20
N ARG A 383 -22.76 0.17 -12.42
CA ARG A 383 -23.31 -0.66 -13.49
C ARG A 383 -22.90 -2.13 -13.38
N LEU A 384 -21.98 -2.46 -12.50
CA LEU A 384 -21.65 -3.86 -12.22
C LEU A 384 -22.83 -4.55 -11.55
N PRO A 385 -23.19 -5.77 -11.98
CA PRO A 385 -24.16 -6.57 -11.26
C PRO A 385 -23.76 -6.72 -9.81
N GLU A 386 -24.75 -6.71 -8.94
CA GLU A 386 -24.55 -6.82 -7.50
C GLU A 386 -23.73 -8.06 -7.13
N SER A 387 -24.00 -9.20 -7.76
CA SER A 387 -23.25 -10.45 -7.57
C SER A 387 -21.76 -10.32 -7.89
N VAL A 388 -21.40 -9.56 -8.92
CA VAL A 388 -19.98 -9.31 -9.27
C VAL A 388 -19.34 -8.41 -8.23
N ARG A 389 -20.06 -7.38 -7.75
CA ARG A 389 -19.57 -6.50 -6.68
C ARG A 389 -19.35 -7.27 -5.38
N TYR A 390 -20.26 -8.16 -4.98
CA TYR A 390 -20.05 -9.01 -3.79
C TYR A 390 -18.80 -9.88 -3.94
N GLN A 391 -18.60 -10.53 -5.09
CA GLN A 391 -17.41 -11.35 -5.35
C GLN A 391 -16.11 -10.54 -5.22
N LEU A 392 -16.09 -9.31 -5.75
CA LEU A 392 -14.94 -8.41 -5.64
C LEU A 392 -14.72 -7.91 -4.20
N VAL A 393 -15.79 -7.59 -3.47
CA VAL A 393 -15.71 -7.17 -2.06
C VAL A 393 -15.23 -8.29 -1.17
N GLU A 394 -15.74 -9.51 -1.33
CA GLU A 394 -15.31 -10.69 -0.55
C GLU A 394 -13.79 -10.90 -0.67
N ALA A 395 -13.26 -10.75 -1.88
CA ALA A 395 -11.82 -10.80 -2.10
C ALA A 395 -11.07 -9.61 -1.48
N GLY A 396 -11.66 -8.41 -1.54
CA GLY A 396 -11.15 -7.23 -0.85
C GLY A 396 -11.05 -7.45 0.67
N MET A 397 -12.05 -8.10 1.26
CA MET A 397 -12.03 -8.47 2.68
C MET A 397 -10.93 -9.48 2.99
N ALA A 398 -10.78 -10.52 2.16
CA ALA A 398 -9.78 -11.56 2.36
C ALA A 398 -8.34 -11.07 2.23
N GLN A 399 -8.09 -10.08 1.37
CA GLN A 399 -6.75 -9.56 1.06
C GLN A 399 -6.46 -8.20 1.69
N ALA A 400 -7.41 -7.62 2.43
CA ALA A 400 -7.38 -6.23 2.91
C ALA A 400 -7.10 -5.21 1.79
N ASP A 401 -7.61 -5.46 0.58
CA ASP A 401 -7.41 -4.59 -0.58
C ASP A 401 -8.41 -3.42 -0.56
N SER A 402 -7.91 -2.24 -0.20
CA SER A 402 -8.71 -1.01 -0.12
C SER A 402 -9.47 -0.65 -1.41
N ALA A 403 -8.92 -0.95 -2.59
CA ALA A 403 -9.56 -0.60 -3.87
C ALA A 403 -10.80 -1.47 -4.13
N LEU A 404 -10.76 -2.73 -3.71
CA LEU A 404 -11.89 -3.65 -3.77
C LEU A 404 -12.91 -3.35 -2.66
N LEU A 405 -12.43 -3.03 -1.46
CA LEU A 405 -13.29 -2.68 -0.33
C LEU A 405 -14.08 -1.39 -0.56
N ASP A 406 -13.58 -0.43 -1.37
CA ASP A 406 -14.34 0.77 -1.74
C ASP A 406 -15.70 0.44 -2.40
N LEU A 407 -15.84 -0.75 -3.01
CA LEU A 407 -17.09 -1.22 -3.60
C LEU A 407 -18.19 -1.51 -2.56
N ILE A 408 -17.82 -1.82 -1.32
CA ILE A 408 -18.75 -2.22 -0.26
C ILE A 408 -19.69 -1.08 0.18
N VAL A 409 -19.30 0.17 -0.10
CA VAL A 409 -20.06 1.36 0.27
C VAL A 409 -21.48 1.30 -0.31
N GLU A 410 -21.66 0.73 -1.49
CA GLU A 410 -22.96 0.66 -2.17
C GLU A 410 -23.69 -0.69 -1.94
N LEU A 411 -23.10 -1.62 -1.17
CA LEU A 411 -23.67 -2.95 -0.89
C LEU A 411 -24.24 -2.99 0.54
N GLU A 412 -25.38 -2.34 0.75
CA GLU A 412 -26.03 -2.27 2.07
C GLU A 412 -26.74 -3.57 2.47
N THR A 413 -27.22 -4.34 1.50
CA THR A 413 -27.94 -5.59 1.75
C THR A 413 -26.98 -6.76 1.90
N ALA A 414 -27.36 -7.74 2.71
CA ALA A 414 -26.60 -8.98 2.81
C ALA A 414 -26.77 -9.80 1.51
N PRO A 415 -25.70 -10.43 0.99
CA PRO A 415 -25.81 -11.33 -0.13
C PRO A 415 -26.66 -12.57 0.23
N GLU A 416 -27.21 -13.22 -0.80
CA GLU A 416 -28.08 -14.39 -0.61
C GLU A 416 -27.37 -15.51 0.17
N GLY A 417 -28.02 -16.02 1.22
CA GLY A 417 -27.49 -17.07 2.08
C GLY A 417 -26.57 -16.59 3.20
N VAL A 418 -26.23 -15.30 3.26
CA VAL A 418 -25.44 -14.72 4.36
C VAL A 418 -26.36 -14.14 5.43
N VAL A 419 -26.02 -14.40 6.70
CA VAL A 419 -26.75 -13.87 7.85
C VAL A 419 -26.57 -12.35 7.89
N LYS A 420 -27.68 -11.63 8.09
CA LYS A 420 -27.70 -10.16 8.04
C LYS A 420 -26.70 -9.52 9.01
N ILE A 421 -26.70 -9.92 10.28
CA ILE A 421 -25.79 -9.34 11.29
C ILE A 421 -24.33 -9.58 10.93
N ASP A 422 -23.99 -10.80 10.48
CA ASP A 422 -22.61 -11.13 10.09
C ASP A 422 -22.14 -10.25 8.93
N TRP A 423 -23.01 -10.02 7.94
CA TRP A 423 -22.72 -9.08 6.86
C TRP A 423 -22.52 -7.65 7.36
N GLN A 424 -23.41 -7.16 8.23
CA GLN A 424 -23.32 -5.79 8.77
C GLN A 424 -22.02 -5.58 9.56
N LEU A 425 -21.60 -6.57 10.34
CA LEU A 425 -20.34 -6.52 11.09
C LEU A 425 -19.12 -6.53 10.15
N ALA A 426 -19.08 -7.44 9.17
CA ALA A 426 -18.02 -7.49 8.18
C ALA A 426 -17.95 -6.19 7.34
N ARG A 427 -19.11 -5.61 7.03
CA ARG A 427 -19.22 -4.34 6.32
C ARG A 427 -18.73 -3.17 7.17
N ALA A 428 -19.12 -3.09 8.44
CA ALA A 428 -18.63 -2.07 9.36
C ALA A 428 -17.11 -2.11 9.52
N GLU A 429 -16.54 -3.31 9.71
CA GLU A 429 -15.09 -3.52 9.81
C GLU A 429 -14.36 -3.05 8.54
N SER A 430 -14.85 -3.49 7.38
CA SER A 430 -14.31 -3.10 6.08
C SER A 430 -14.36 -1.59 5.86
N LEU A 431 -15.48 -0.94 6.22
CA LEU A 431 -15.64 0.51 6.09
C LEU A 431 -14.68 1.28 7.01
N LEU A 432 -14.41 0.79 8.23
CA LEU A 432 -13.39 1.38 9.10
C LEU A 432 -11.98 1.24 8.50
N SER A 433 -11.65 0.09 7.91
CA SER A 433 -10.31 -0.14 7.34
C SER A 433 -9.99 0.79 6.16
N ILE A 434 -10.99 1.12 5.34
CA ILE A 434 -10.89 2.13 4.27
C ILE A 434 -11.21 3.57 4.72
N LYS A 435 -11.30 3.81 6.03
CA LYS A 435 -11.55 5.13 6.65
C LYS A 435 -12.86 5.80 6.23
N ARG A 436 -13.90 5.02 5.92
CA ARG A 436 -15.28 5.47 5.69
C ARG A 436 -16.06 5.47 7.01
N ASN A 437 -15.58 6.27 7.96
CA ASN A 437 -16.03 6.23 9.36
C ASN A 437 -17.54 6.45 9.52
N ASP A 438 -18.13 7.42 8.81
CA ASP A 438 -19.56 7.74 8.96
C ASP A 438 -20.46 6.58 8.48
N SER A 439 -20.06 5.91 7.40
CA SER A 439 -20.76 4.72 6.89
C SER A 439 -20.60 3.54 7.85
N ALA A 440 -19.41 3.33 8.41
CA ALA A 440 -19.17 2.28 9.39
C ALA A 440 -19.98 2.49 10.68
N VAL A 441 -20.04 3.74 11.16
CA VAL A 441 -20.87 4.14 12.31
C VAL A 441 -22.34 3.81 12.05
N SER A 442 -22.84 4.18 10.87
CA SER A 442 -24.23 3.94 10.50
C SER A 442 -24.54 2.45 10.46
N GLU A 443 -23.63 1.65 9.90
CA GLU A 443 -23.77 0.20 9.82
C GLU A 443 -23.77 -0.46 11.21
N LEU A 444 -22.84 -0.06 12.08
CA LEU A 444 -22.73 -0.62 13.42
C LEU A 444 -23.94 -0.24 14.30
N TRP A 445 -24.53 0.93 14.10
CA TRP A 445 -25.79 1.30 14.77
C TRP A 445 -26.94 0.36 14.41
N LEU A 446 -27.02 -0.13 13.17
CA LEU A 446 -28.06 -1.10 12.79
C LEU A 446 -27.93 -2.41 13.56
N VAL A 447 -26.71 -2.79 13.95
CA VAL A 447 -26.47 -3.98 14.77
C VAL A 447 -26.79 -3.70 16.24
N VAL A 448 -26.33 -2.57 16.78
CA VAL A 448 -26.54 -2.20 18.20
C VAL A 448 -28.01 -1.94 18.52
N ASP A 449 -28.77 -1.36 17.58
CA ASP A 449 -30.20 -1.08 17.73
C ASP A 449 -31.10 -2.28 17.37
N SER A 450 -30.51 -3.40 16.93
CA SER A 450 -31.29 -4.59 16.59
C SER A 450 -31.85 -5.29 17.83
N ASP A 451 -33.08 -5.80 17.73
CA ASP A 451 -33.72 -6.65 18.75
C ASP A 451 -33.16 -8.09 18.75
N GLU A 452 -32.28 -8.42 17.80
CA GLU A 452 -31.68 -9.74 17.65
C GLU A 452 -30.56 -9.95 18.69
N SER A 453 -30.56 -11.11 19.35
CA SER A 453 -29.53 -11.41 20.34
C SER A 453 -28.21 -11.79 19.67
N LEU A 454 -27.16 -10.99 19.91
CA LEU A 454 -25.81 -11.30 19.44
C LEU A 454 -25.28 -12.59 20.09
N ASP A 455 -24.69 -13.48 19.31
CA ASP A 455 -23.90 -14.59 19.85
C ASP A 455 -22.56 -14.11 20.44
N GLU A 456 -21.74 -15.03 20.96
CA GLU A 456 -20.46 -14.67 21.58
C GLU A 456 -19.44 -14.10 20.57
N GLN A 457 -19.43 -14.61 19.34
CA GLN A 457 -18.53 -14.16 18.29
C GLN A 457 -18.92 -12.76 17.80
N GLN A 458 -20.20 -12.56 17.49
CA GLN A 458 -20.77 -11.28 17.06
C GLN A 458 -20.57 -10.21 18.14
N PHE A 459 -20.81 -10.55 19.41
CA PHE A 459 -20.56 -9.65 20.53
C PHE A 459 -19.07 -9.26 20.62
N GLY A 460 -18.16 -10.23 20.48
CA GLY A 460 -16.71 -9.97 20.43
C GLY A 460 -16.31 -9.03 19.29
N GLN A 461 -16.88 -9.22 18.10
CA GLN A 461 -16.66 -8.34 16.94
C GLN A 461 -17.16 -6.92 17.17
N VAL A 462 -18.36 -6.74 17.73
CA VAL A 462 -18.88 -5.42 18.12
C VAL A 462 -17.92 -4.71 19.07
N MET A 463 -17.45 -5.41 20.10
CA MET A 463 -16.48 -4.86 21.06
C MET A 463 -15.16 -4.46 20.41
N ALA A 464 -14.65 -5.27 19.48
CA ALA A 464 -13.44 -4.95 18.73
C ALA A 464 -13.64 -3.70 17.85
N LEU A 465 -14.78 -3.57 17.16
CA LEU A 465 -15.09 -2.41 16.32
C LEU A 465 -15.23 -1.12 17.14
N LEU A 466 -15.89 -1.17 18.29
CA LEU A 466 -15.96 -0.01 19.20
C LEU A 466 -14.54 0.39 19.69
N GLY A 467 -13.68 -0.60 19.92
CA GLY A 467 -12.26 -0.40 20.22
C GLY A 467 -11.43 0.18 19.06
N GLN A 468 -11.80 -0.06 17.81
CA GLN A 468 -11.16 0.55 16.63
C GLN A 468 -11.64 2.00 16.42
N MET A 469 -12.95 2.24 16.57
CA MET A 469 -13.56 3.57 16.49
C MET A 469 -12.92 4.54 17.48
N ARG A 470 -12.58 4.03 18.67
CA ARG A 470 -11.72 4.68 19.66
C ARG A 470 -10.46 5.22 19.00
N VAL A 471 -9.57 4.36 18.50
CA VAL A 471 -8.29 4.75 17.85
C VAL A 471 -8.49 5.76 16.70
N LEU A 472 -9.60 5.69 15.98
CA LEU A 472 -9.92 6.56 14.85
C LEU A 472 -10.55 7.92 15.24
N GLY A 473 -10.68 8.23 16.52
CA GLY A 473 -11.19 9.52 16.96
C GLY A 473 -12.71 9.58 17.19
N GLN A 474 -13.42 8.48 17.01
CA GLN A 474 -14.90 8.39 17.02
C GLN A 474 -15.45 8.07 18.43
N TRP A 475 -14.80 8.58 19.47
CA TRP A 475 -15.06 8.21 20.88
C TRP A 475 -16.49 8.52 21.32
N GLN A 476 -17.05 9.65 20.89
CA GLN A 476 -18.39 10.09 21.32
C GLN A 476 -19.47 9.09 20.88
N VAL A 477 -19.38 8.64 19.63
CA VAL A 477 -20.33 7.66 19.07
C VAL A 477 -20.13 6.30 19.71
N ALA A 478 -18.87 5.86 19.87
CA ALA A 478 -18.58 4.59 20.53
C ALA A 478 -19.12 4.55 21.98
N ILE A 479 -18.99 5.65 22.74
CA ILE A 479 -19.56 5.77 24.10
C ILE A 479 -21.10 5.62 24.08
N GLN A 480 -21.77 6.22 23.10
CA GLN A 480 -23.23 6.12 22.96
C GLN A 480 -23.67 4.69 22.65
N MET A 481 -23.04 4.05 21.67
CA MET A 481 -23.31 2.64 21.33
C MET A 481 -23.06 1.70 22.52
N GLN A 482 -21.94 1.90 23.23
CA GLN A 482 -21.60 1.11 24.41
C GLN A 482 -22.66 1.23 25.52
N ARG A 483 -23.18 2.45 25.75
CA ARG A 483 -24.27 2.68 26.73
C ARG A 483 -25.56 1.99 26.33
N GLN A 484 -25.93 2.05 25.04
CA GLN A 484 -27.11 1.35 24.52
C GLN A 484 -27.01 -0.17 24.76
N LEU A 485 -25.85 -0.76 24.46
CA LEU A 485 -25.60 -2.18 24.71
C LEU A 485 -25.69 -2.53 26.20
N ILE A 486 -25.23 -1.65 27.10
CA ILE A 486 -25.35 -1.84 28.56
C ILE A 486 -26.82 -1.86 28.99
N GLU A 487 -27.64 -0.97 28.44
CA GLU A 487 -29.07 -0.86 28.76
C GLU A 487 -29.84 -2.10 28.28
N ASN A 488 -29.46 -2.65 27.12
CA ASN A 488 -30.13 -3.80 26.52
C ASN A 488 -29.59 -5.16 26.99
N SER A 489 -28.43 -5.20 27.64
CA SER A 489 -27.79 -6.46 28.07
C SER A 489 -28.31 -6.94 29.42
N VAL A 490 -28.84 -8.16 29.45
CA VAL A 490 -29.32 -8.84 30.67
C VAL A 490 -28.33 -9.85 31.24
N GLN A 491 -27.26 -10.19 30.49
CA GLN A 491 -26.28 -11.19 30.91
C GLN A 491 -25.17 -10.54 31.76
N PRO A 492 -24.93 -11.02 33.00
CA PRO A 492 -23.98 -10.38 33.93
C PRO A 492 -22.54 -10.26 33.40
N GLU A 493 -22.04 -11.30 32.73
CA GLU A 493 -20.68 -11.34 32.19
C GLU A 493 -20.50 -10.32 31.06
N ARG A 494 -21.43 -10.30 30.10
CA ARG A 494 -21.43 -9.29 29.02
C ARG A 494 -21.58 -7.88 29.57
N LEU A 495 -22.45 -7.68 30.57
CA LEU A 495 -22.63 -6.38 31.22
C LEU A 495 -21.33 -5.89 31.87
N GLN A 496 -20.56 -6.78 32.48
CA GLN A 496 -19.25 -6.45 33.06
C GLN A 496 -18.25 -6.05 31.97
N GLN A 497 -18.14 -6.83 30.90
CA GLN A 497 -17.28 -6.53 29.75
C GLN A 497 -17.66 -5.19 29.10
N LEU A 498 -18.97 -4.95 28.92
CA LEU A 498 -19.47 -3.71 28.34
C LEU A 498 -19.12 -2.50 29.20
N ARG A 499 -19.28 -2.59 30.52
CA ARG A 499 -18.93 -1.50 31.44
C ARG A 499 -17.43 -1.25 31.48
N PHE A 500 -16.62 -2.30 31.39
CA PHE A 500 -15.17 -2.16 31.31
C PHE A 500 -14.76 -1.44 30.03
N GLY A 501 -15.30 -1.87 28.88
CA GLY A 501 -15.09 -1.19 27.59
C GLY A 501 -15.54 0.28 27.60
N LEU A 502 -16.64 0.61 28.29
CA LEU A 502 -17.06 2.01 28.47
C LEU A 502 -16.01 2.85 29.22
N ALA A 503 -15.39 2.29 30.25
CA ALA A 503 -14.31 2.96 30.98
C ALA A 503 -13.07 3.18 30.08
N ASP A 504 -12.71 2.18 29.26
CA ASP A 504 -11.64 2.30 28.26
C ASP A 504 -11.92 3.39 27.22
N LEU A 505 -13.17 3.55 26.81
CA LEU A 505 -13.59 4.60 25.89
C LEU A 505 -13.47 6.00 26.51
N TYR A 506 -13.85 6.19 27.79
CA TYR A 506 -13.65 7.47 28.47
C TYR A 506 -12.17 7.82 28.59
N ARG A 507 -11.35 6.85 29.01
CA ARG A 507 -9.90 7.03 29.12
C ARG A 507 -9.30 7.43 27.77
N GLY A 508 -9.69 6.73 26.71
CA GLY A 508 -9.26 7.05 25.35
C GLY A 508 -9.67 8.45 24.87
N ALA A 509 -10.84 8.93 25.29
CA ALA A 509 -11.33 10.28 24.98
C ALA A 509 -10.69 11.38 25.84
N GLY A 510 -9.76 11.06 26.74
CA GLY A 510 -9.16 11.99 27.71
C GLY A 510 -10.09 12.38 28.85
N MET A 511 -11.24 11.70 29.00
CA MET A 511 -12.22 11.91 30.07
C MET A 511 -11.80 11.12 31.32
N ASN A 512 -10.63 11.45 31.85
CA ASN A 512 -9.95 10.65 32.88
C ASN A 512 -10.75 10.54 34.19
N GLU A 513 -11.48 11.58 34.57
CA GLU A 513 -12.37 11.54 35.75
C GLU A 513 -13.53 10.54 35.56
N GLN A 514 -14.20 10.56 34.41
CA GLN A 514 -15.28 9.62 34.08
C GLN A 514 -14.78 8.19 33.94
N ALA A 515 -13.57 8.01 33.40
CA ALA A 515 -12.90 6.72 33.34
C ALA A 515 -12.64 6.18 34.75
N ALA A 516 -12.03 6.98 35.63
CA ALA A 516 -11.77 6.61 37.02
C ALA A 516 -13.05 6.19 37.76
N ILE A 517 -14.14 6.97 37.64
CA ILE A 517 -15.43 6.64 38.25
C ILE A 517 -15.96 5.30 37.73
N SER A 518 -15.86 5.07 36.42
CA SER A 518 -16.36 3.86 35.76
C SER A 518 -15.57 2.61 36.18
N TYR A 519 -14.24 2.70 36.23
CA TYR A 519 -13.39 1.62 36.72
C TYR A 519 -13.59 1.33 38.21
N LEU A 520 -13.72 2.36 39.06
CA LEU A 520 -14.02 2.19 40.49
C LEU A 520 -15.35 1.47 40.73
N ALA A 521 -16.36 1.72 39.89
CA ALA A 521 -17.63 1.01 39.97
C ALA A 521 -17.50 -0.50 39.67
N LEU A 522 -16.49 -0.89 38.89
CA LEU A 522 -16.15 -2.28 38.56
C LEU A 522 -15.20 -2.93 39.58
N ALA A 523 -14.41 -2.13 40.28
CA ALA A 523 -13.44 -2.54 41.29
C ALA A 523 -14.05 -2.95 42.65
N ARG A 524 -15.21 -3.61 42.65
CA ARG A 524 -15.90 -3.99 43.89
C ARG A 524 -15.37 -5.31 44.45
N PRO A 525 -14.99 -5.38 45.74
CA PRO A 525 -14.58 -6.64 46.37
C PRO A 525 -15.75 -7.62 46.50
N GLY A 526 -15.42 -8.92 46.49
CA GLY A 526 -16.37 -10.00 46.75
C GLY A 526 -16.87 -10.01 48.21
N ALA A 527 -17.78 -10.93 48.52
CA ALA A 527 -18.37 -11.06 49.86
C ALA A 527 -17.35 -11.44 50.96
N ASP A 528 -16.23 -12.02 50.55
CA ASP A 528 -15.06 -12.36 51.36
C ASP A 528 -14.04 -11.22 51.48
N GLY A 529 -14.31 -10.06 50.85
CA GLY A 529 -13.44 -8.89 50.85
C GLY A 529 -12.27 -8.99 49.88
N VAL A 530 -12.15 -10.09 49.11
CA VAL A 530 -11.07 -10.30 48.15
C VAL A 530 -11.48 -9.72 46.78
N LEU A 531 -10.54 -9.06 46.11
CA LEU A 531 -10.73 -8.59 44.74
C LEU A 531 -10.46 -9.76 43.77
N GLU A 532 -11.48 -10.12 43.01
CA GLU A 532 -11.33 -10.99 41.84
C GLU A 532 -10.33 -10.38 40.83
N PRO A 533 -9.67 -11.19 39.99
CA PRO A 533 -8.67 -10.69 39.04
C PRO A 533 -9.13 -9.51 38.17
N SER A 534 -10.37 -9.55 37.67
CA SER A 534 -10.95 -8.47 36.86
C SER A 534 -11.25 -7.20 37.66
N ALA A 535 -11.70 -7.34 38.91
CA ALA A 535 -11.93 -6.22 39.83
C ALA A 535 -10.60 -5.57 40.26
N TRP A 536 -9.54 -6.36 40.42
CA TRP A 536 -8.19 -5.86 40.68
C TRP A 536 -7.65 -5.06 39.48
N ILE A 537 -7.81 -5.57 38.25
CA ILE A 537 -7.42 -4.84 37.02
C ILE A 537 -8.18 -3.51 36.94
N ALA A 538 -9.50 -3.52 37.16
CA ALA A 538 -10.29 -2.29 37.18
C ALA A 538 -9.81 -1.30 38.25
N ALA A 539 -9.43 -1.78 39.44
CA ALA A 539 -8.91 -0.91 40.49
C ALA A 539 -7.57 -0.26 40.12
N LEU A 540 -6.69 -1.01 39.43
CA LEU A 540 -5.43 -0.49 38.92
C LEU A 540 -5.67 0.60 37.86
N GLU A 541 -6.54 0.32 36.89
CA GLU A 541 -6.91 1.25 35.82
C GLU A 541 -7.60 2.51 36.35
N ALA A 542 -8.38 2.39 37.43
CA ALA A 542 -8.93 3.53 38.15
C ALA A 542 -7.85 4.43 38.75
N ALA A 543 -6.80 3.85 39.35
CA ALA A 543 -5.71 4.62 39.96
C ALA A 543 -4.92 5.39 38.90
N GLU A 544 -4.62 4.75 37.76
CA GLU A 544 -3.97 5.41 36.62
C GLU A 544 -4.82 6.54 36.05
N ALA A 545 -6.13 6.31 35.89
CA ALA A 545 -7.06 7.34 35.43
C ALA A 545 -7.19 8.52 36.42
N LEU A 546 -7.19 8.27 37.74
CA LEU A 546 -7.17 9.32 38.77
C LEU A 546 -5.90 10.18 38.68
N GLN A 547 -4.74 9.54 38.52
CA GLN A 547 -3.48 10.24 38.33
C GLN A 547 -3.51 11.10 37.07
N ALA A 548 -3.99 10.55 35.95
CA ALA A 548 -4.15 11.28 34.68
C ALA A 548 -5.20 12.40 34.73
N ALA A 549 -6.14 12.35 35.69
CA ALA A 549 -7.10 13.42 35.97
C ALA A 549 -6.53 14.51 36.92
N GLY A 550 -5.32 14.34 37.44
CA GLY A 550 -4.70 15.26 38.41
C GLY A 550 -5.10 15.00 39.87
N LEU A 551 -5.76 13.87 40.16
CA LEU A 551 -6.20 13.45 41.50
C LEU A 551 -5.15 12.51 42.14
N SER A 552 -3.91 12.98 42.26
CA SER A 552 -2.77 12.14 42.65
C SER A 552 -2.88 11.57 44.07
N GLU A 553 -3.45 12.31 45.03
CA GLU A 553 -3.64 11.83 46.41
C GLU A 553 -4.61 10.64 46.48
N ASP A 554 -5.68 10.70 45.69
CA ASP A 554 -6.66 9.61 45.58
C ASP A 554 -6.07 8.39 44.87
N ALA A 555 -5.26 8.61 43.82
CA ALA A 555 -4.53 7.56 43.12
C ALA A 555 -3.55 6.83 44.05
N VAL A 556 -2.73 7.56 44.82
CA VAL A 556 -1.79 6.99 45.81
C VAL A 556 -2.54 6.17 46.86
N THR A 557 -3.66 6.70 47.37
CA THR A 557 -4.49 5.99 48.36
C THR A 557 -5.02 4.67 47.79
N LEU A 558 -5.43 4.66 46.52
CA LEU A 558 -5.92 3.45 45.86
C LEU A 558 -4.80 2.44 45.60
N TYR A 559 -3.62 2.89 45.15
CA TYR A 559 -2.44 2.03 44.99
C TYR A 559 -2.00 1.38 46.30
N GLN A 560 -1.96 2.14 47.40
CA GLN A 560 -1.63 1.60 48.73
C GLN A 560 -2.62 0.51 49.16
N ARG A 561 -3.93 0.74 48.96
CA ARG A 561 -4.96 -0.28 49.24
C ARG A 561 -4.77 -1.54 48.40
N LEU A 562 -4.38 -1.40 47.13
CA LEU A 562 -4.13 -2.55 46.25
C LEU A 562 -2.86 -3.31 46.61
N HIS A 563 -1.82 -2.60 47.09
CA HIS A 563 -0.59 -3.19 47.59
C HIS A 563 -0.85 -4.04 48.84
N ASP A 564 -1.60 -3.48 49.80
CA ASP A 564 -1.97 -4.15 51.04
C ASP A 564 -2.88 -5.38 50.81
N ALA A 565 -3.76 -5.30 49.80
CA ALA A 565 -4.73 -6.35 49.49
C ALA A 565 -4.17 -7.50 48.63
N THR A 566 -2.99 -7.36 48.02
CA THR A 566 -2.43 -8.38 47.13
C THR A 566 -1.26 -9.14 47.75
N SER A 567 -1.28 -10.47 47.63
CA SER A 567 -0.20 -11.36 48.04
C SER A 567 0.70 -11.81 46.88
N ASP A 568 0.36 -11.40 45.66
CA ASP A 568 1.10 -11.73 44.43
C ASP A 568 2.33 -10.82 44.30
N PRO A 569 3.57 -11.38 44.30
CA PRO A 569 4.79 -10.61 44.19
C PRO A 569 4.87 -9.73 42.93
N LEU A 570 4.34 -10.21 41.79
CA LEU A 570 4.39 -9.47 40.52
C LEU A 570 3.48 -8.24 40.55
N ARG A 571 2.29 -8.39 41.14
CA ARG A 571 1.33 -7.28 41.31
C ARG A 571 1.85 -6.22 42.26
N ARG A 572 2.53 -6.61 43.35
CA ARG A 572 3.18 -5.65 44.27
C ARG A 572 4.27 -4.85 43.58
N GLN A 573 5.15 -5.51 42.81
CA GLN A 573 6.23 -4.84 42.11
C GLN A 573 5.71 -3.82 41.08
N LEU A 574 4.60 -4.13 40.39
CA LEU A 574 3.94 -3.20 39.47
C LEU A 574 3.41 -1.95 40.21
N ILE A 575 2.74 -2.13 41.35
CA ILE A 575 2.19 -1.03 42.16
C ILE A 575 3.31 -0.16 42.76
N GLU A 576 4.38 -0.77 43.26
CA GLU A 576 5.53 -0.05 43.82
C GLU A 576 6.21 0.86 42.79
N ARG A 577 6.24 0.44 41.51
CA ARG A 577 6.74 1.27 40.42
C ARG A 577 5.86 2.51 40.19
N GLN A 578 4.53 2.36 40.25
CA GLN A 578 3.59 3.47 40.07
C GLN A 578 3.54 4.42 41.27
N LEU A 579 3.84 3.94 42.48
CA LEU A 579 3.97 4.79 43.69
C LEU A 579 5.28 5.61 43.72
N GLY A 580 6.28 5.23 42.92
CA GLY A 580 7.58 5.89 42.85
C GLY A 580 7.76 6.87 41.68
N SER A 581 6.79 6.94 40.77
CA SER A 581 6.70 7.87 39.62
C SER A 581 5.70 8.98 39.87
#